data_AF-A0ABD0P730-F1
#
_entry.id   AF-A0ABD0P730-F1
#
_cell.length_a   1.000
_cell.length_b   1.000
_cell.length_c   1.000
_cell.angle_alpha   90.00
_cell.angle_beta   90.00
_cell.angle_gamma   90.00
#
_symmetry.space_group_name_H-M   'P 1'
#
loop_
_entity.id
_entity.type
_entity.pdbx_description
1 polymer ?
#
loop_
_entity_poly.entity_id
_entity_poly.type
_entity_poly.pdbx_seq_one_letter_code
_entity_poly.pdbx_strand_id
1 'polypeptide(L)'
;GLKAVDSSIKKESDLPAADPSTPIPLKYEERSQNGARDVEKEIALLLDRVGPCNKELKVPTRSGMLPGTWQHRMKLQLFLKASKAYYVLSDAATNLLKYGRALRYIKLALQCHDAYCSISGGLHPQVLLFHCQCLSLCGDVQLMLAQNASNRAAYLEEYNYQTKDDQEILHCLHRESSCQAFSMATDLASDPEYQLIVSSKCYEAAHDLLTSGVLKDLGQEQLGQVLKRLGNIRNEMGVFYMNQAAAMQAEKQGGEGFLGFYYRRWGGLSVCVAEQELWKKSFSCFEKGMQDFNAISDSVNTALLLCNIGRLMRICAQAHCVITSDHSRGEFSPEETLYYNK
;
A
#
# COMPACT_ATOMS: atom_id res chain seq x y z
N GLY A 1 44.60 -20.76 -39.85
CA GLY A 1 43.16 -20.83 -40.12
C GLY A 1 42.41 -20.16 -39.00
N LEU A 2 41.77 -19.04 -39.28
CA LEU A 2 40.71 -18.43 -38.46
C LEU A 2 39.73 -17.79 -39.45
N LYS A 3 38.46 -18.11 -39.26
CA LYS A 3 37.34 -17.95 -40.21
C LYS A 3 36.91 -16.48 -40.34
N ALA A 4 36.41 -16.16 -41.54
CA ALA A 4 35.72 -14.92 -41.89
C ALA A 4 34.51 -14.66 -40.98
N VAL A 5 34.32 -13.41 -40.59
CA VAL A 5 33.14 -12.90 -39.89
C VAL A 5 32.21 -12.27 -40.92
N ASP A 6 30.96 -12.70 -40.85
CA ASP A 6 29.81 -12.41 -41.71
C ASP A 6 29.42 -10.92 -41.64
N SER A 7 29.38 -10.25 -42.80
CA SER A 7 28.96 -8.85 -42.92
C SER A 7 27.47 -8.77 -43.23
N SER A 8 26.65 -8.77 -42.17
CA SER A 8 25.19 -8.59 -42.28
C SER A 8 24.68 -7.59 -41.21
N ILE A 9 25.16 -6.35 -41.26
CA ILE A 9 24.52 -5.24 -40.52
C ILE A 9 23.48 -4.63 -41.46
N LYS A 10 22.20 -4.91 -41.18
CA LYS A 10 21.08 -4.17 -41.78
C LYS A 10 21.19 -2.72 -41.32
N LYS A 11 21.28 -1.78 -42.27
CA LYS A 11 21.13 -0.35 -42.03
C LYS A 11 19.79 -0.11 -41.33
N GLU A 12 19.82 0.45 -40.12
CA GLU A 12 18.65 1.10 -39.53
C GLU A 12 18.19 2.19 -40.51
N SER A 13 16.99 2.03 -41.03
CA SER A 13 16.28 3.04 -41.79
C SER A 13 16.02 4.24 -40.88
N ASP A 14 16.38 5.44 -41.34
CA ASP A 14 16.13 6.73 -40.72
C ASP A 14 14.71 6.80 -40.14
N LEU A 15 14.61 6.81 -38.81
CA LEU A 15 13.37 7.15 -38.13
C LEU A 15 13.12 8.65 -38.33
N PRO A 16 11.92 9.07 -38.78
CA PRO A 16 11.64 10.49 -38.98
C PRO A 16 11.76 11.23 -37.64
N ALA A 17 12.50 12.33 -37.65
CA ALA A 17 12.61 13.23 -36.50
C ALA A 17 11.21 13.77 -36.13
N ALA A 18 10.91 13.78 -34.83
CA ALA A 18 9.63 14.23 -34.31
C ALA A 18 9.40 15.73 -34.58
N ASP A 19 8.21 16.09 -35.05
CA ASP A 19 7.79 17.47 -35.30
C ASP A 19 7.61 18.24 -33.97
N PRO A 20 8.32 19.38 -33.76
CA PRO A 20 8.21 20.21 -32.55
C PRO A 20 6.80 20.75 -32.27
N SER A 21 5.94 20.77 -33.28
CA SER A 21 4.57 21.29 -33.23
C SER A 21 3.55 20.24 -32.78
N THR A 22 3.95 18.97 -32.78
CA THR A 22 3.09 17.84 -32.44
C THR A 22 3.32 17.45 -30.98
N PRO A 23 2.33 17.59 -30.08
CA PRO A 23 2.47 17.18 -28.69
C PRO A 23 2.84 15.69 -28.63
N ILE A 24 3.92 15.36 -27.93
CA ILE A 24 4.30 13.97 -27.67
C ILE A 24 3.13 13.32 -26.90
N PRO A 25 2.56 12.20 -27.39
CA PRO A 25 1.53 11.48 -26.66
C PRO A 25 2.14 10.84 -25.41
N LEU A 26 2.24 11.62 -24.34
CA LEU A 26 2.44 11.08 -23.00
C LEU A 26 1.14 10.36 -22.63
N LYS A 27 1.20 9.03 -22.47
CA LYS A 27 0.14 8.31 -21.76
C LYS A 27 0.13 8.85 -20.34
N TYR A 28 -0.73 9.81 -20.08
CA TYR A 28 -1.17 10.08 -18.72
C TYR A 28 -1.90 8.80 -18.29
N GLU A 29 -1.26 7.97 -17.49
CA GLU A 29 -1.99 6.91 -16.79
C GLU A 29 -3.13 7.58 -16.03
N GLU A 30 -4.36 7.20 -16.36
CA GLU A 30 -5.54 7.66 -15.66
C GLU A 30 -5.36 7.36 -14.17
N ARG A 31 -5.44 8.43 -13.37
CA ARG A 31 -5.20 8.47 -11.94
C ARG A 31 -5.87 7.28 -11.22
N SER A 32 -5.01 6.48 -10.58
CA SER A 32 -5.28 5.21 -9.90
C SER A 32 -6.54 5.17 -9.02
N GLN A 33 -7.57 4.49 -9.51
CA GLN A 33 -8.50 3.69 -8.70
C GLN A 33 -8.38 2.17 -9.00
N ASN A 34 -7.73 1.81 -10.12
CA ASN A 34 -7.62 0.42 -10.58
C ASN A 34 -6.55 -0.38 -9.80
N GLY A 35 -5.44 0.26 -9.40
CA GLY A 35 -4.34 -0.45 -8.72
C GLY A 35 -4.72 -1.06 -7.37
N ALA A 36 -5.68 -0.47 -6.65
CA ALA A 36 -6.19 -1.03 -5.39
C ALA A 36 -7.04 -2.29 -5.59
N ARG A 37 -7.78 -2.37 -6.71
CA ARG A 37 -8.61 -3.54 -7.06
C ARG A 37 -7.79 -4.72 -7.53
N ASP A 38 -6.60 -4.49 -8.08
CA ASP A 38 -5.73 -5.55 -8.58
C ASP A 38 -5.02 -6.28 -7.42
N VAL A 39 -4.58 -5.54 -6.40
CA VAL A 39 -4.05 -6.13 -5.15
C VAL A 39 -5.10 -7.01 -4.46
N GLU A 40 -6.37 -6.55 -4.39
CA GLU A 40 -7.48 -7.34 -3.82
C GLU A 40 -7.73 -8.65 -4.58
N LYS A 41 -7.74 -8.61 -5.91
CA LYS A 41 -7.91 -9.81 -6.75
C LYS A 41 -6.75 -10.79 -6.60
N GLU A 42 -5.52 -10.30 -6.46
CA GLU A 42 -4.33 -11.13 -6.30
C GLU A 42 -4.28 -11.82 -4.92
N ILE A 43 -4.66 -11.09 -3.86
CA ILE A 43 -4.86 -11.66 -2.52
C ILE A 43 -5.98 -12.73 -2.56
N ALA A 44 -7.09 -12.46 -3.25
CA ALA A 44 -8.16 -13.43 -3.43
C ALA A 44 -7.70 -14.71 -4.15
N LEU A 45 -6.85 -14.59 -5.18
CA LEU A 45 -6.25 -15.74 -5.88
C LEU A 45 -5.32 -16.58 -5.00
N LEU A 46 -4.68 -15.98 -3.98
CA LEU A 46 -3.90 -16.72 -2.99
C LEU A 46 -4.81 -17.40 -1.95
N LEU A 47 -5.87 -16.73 -1.53
CA LEU A 47 -6.90 -17.28 -0.63
C LEU A 47 -7.67 -18.44 -1.26
N ASP A 48 -7.91 -18.43 -2.57
CA ASP A 48 -8.52 -19.56 -3.29
C ASP A 48 -7.67 -20.84 -3.24
N ARG A 49 -6.37 -20.73 -2.95
CA ARG A 49 -5.48 -21.88 -2.72
C ARG A 49 -5.53 -22.39 -1.27
N VAL A 50 -6.23 -21.70 -0.39
CA VAL A 50 -6.45 -22.05 1.02
C VAL A 50 -7.71 -22.92 1.11
N GLY A 51 -7.61 -24.17 0.66
CA GLY A 51 -8.66 -25.19 0.79
C GLY A 51 -8.16 -26.47 1.48
N PRO A 52 -9.05 -27.34 1.98
CA PRO A 52 -8.66 -28.65 2.49
C PRO A 52 -7.91 -29.41 1.39
N CYS A 53 -6.67 -29.80 1.67
CA CYS A 53 -5.83 -30.61 0.78
C CYS A 53 -6.46 -32.00 0.61
N ASN A 54 -7.45 -32.11 -0.27
CA ASN A 54 -8.04 -33.38 -0.66
C ASN A 54 -7.53 -33.69 -2.07
N LYS A 55 -6.45 -34.50 -2.07
CA LYS A 55 -5.61 -35.00 -3.17
C LYS A 55 -4.31 -34.22 -3.30
N GLU A 56 -3.24 -34.78 -2.73
CA GLU A 56 -1.86 -34.45 -3.09
C GLU A 56 -1.77 -34.32 -4.61
N LEU A 57 -1.48 -33.11 -5.09
CA LEU A 57 -1.27 -32.86 -6.50
C LEU A 57 -0.04 -33.66 -6.94
N LYS A 58 -0.23 -34.83 -7.56
CA LYS A 58 0.85 -35.70 -8.07
C LYS A 58 1.57 -35.13 -9.30
N VAL A 59 1.49 -33.82 -9.51
CA VAL A 59 2.11 -33.16 -10.66
C VAL A 59 3.54 -32.78 -10.27
N PRO A 60 4.55 -33.12 -11.08
CA PRO A 60 5.92 -32.67 -10.85
C PRO A 60 5.99 -31.15 -10.75
N THR A 61 6.90 -30.61 -9.95
CA THR A 61 7.15 -29.16 -9.96
C THR A 61 7.68 -28.72 -11.33
N ARG A 62 7.72 -27.40 -11.60
CA ARG A 62 8.29 -26.87 -12.85
C ARG A 62 9.74 -27.30 -13.09
N SER A 63 10.47 -27.67 -12.04
CA SER A 63 11.80 -28.26 -12.14
C SER A 63 11.84 -29.79 -12.25
N GLY A 64 10.70 -30.44 -12.48
CA GLY A 64 10.60 -31.89 -12.66
C GLY A 64 10.67 -32.71 -11.38
N MET A 65 10.66 -32.06 -10.20
CA MET A 65 10.72 -32.78 -8.93
C MET A 65 9.38 -33.42 -8.61
N LEU A 66 9.41 -34.71 -8.26
CA LEU A 66 8.22 -35.42 -7.83
C LEU A 66 7.86 -35.07 -6.37
N PRO A 67 6.58 -34.78 -6.07
CA PRO A 67 6.11 -34.58 -4.70
C PRO A 67 6.49 -35.75 -3.79
N GLY A 68 6.90 -35.45 -2.54
CA GLY A 68 7.26 -36.48 -1.56
C GLY A 68 8.65 -37.10 -1.74
N THR A 69 9.44 -36.66 -2.72
CA THR A 69 10.88 -36.99 -2.77
C THR A 69 11.66 -36.18 -1.73
N TRP A 70 12.88 -36.63 -1.39
CA TRP A 70 13.76 -35.87 -0.51
C TRP A 70 14.11 -34.50 -1.10
N GLN A 71 14.28 -34.42 -2.43
CA GLN A 71 14.55 -33.16 -3.14
C GLN A 71 13.38 -32.18 -3.01
N HIS A 72 12.15 -32.67 -3.21
CA HIS A 72 10.94 -31.87 -3.03
C HIS A 72 10.80 -31.35 -1.59
N ARG A 73 10.98 -32.23 -0.59
CA ARG A 73 10.95 -31.82 0.83
C ARG A 73 12.04 -30.82 1.19
N MET A 74 13.28 -31.03 0.73
CA MET A 74 14.38 -30.10 0.99
C MET A 74 14.12 -28.73 0.35
N LYS A 75 13.58 -28.69 -0.87
CA LYS A 75 13.28 -27.42 -1.54
C LYS A 75 12.20 -26.62 -0.83
N LEU A 76 11.12 -27.28 -0.39
CA LEU A 76 10.09 -26.67 0.46
C LEU A 76 10.72 -26.03 1.72
N GLN A 77 11.58 -26.78 2.41
CA GLN A 77 12.27 -26.28 3.62
C GLN A 77 13.20 -25.11 3.31
N LEU A 78 13.93 -25.15 2.19
CA LEU A 78 14.82 -24.07 1.78
C LEU A 78 14.04 -22.78 1.48
N PHE A 79 12.94 -22.85 0.73
CA PHE A 79 12.10 -21.68 0.45
C PHE A 79 11.50 -21.09 1.73
N LEU A 80 10.97 -21.93 2.63
CA LEU A 80 10.40 -21.43 3.88
C LEU A 80 11.47 -20.82 4.80
N LYS A 81 12.67 -21.42 4.88
CA LYS A 81 13.79 -20.88 5.67
C LYS A 81 14.32 -19.57 5.09
N ALA A 82 14.48 -19.48 3.77
CA ALA A 82 14.87 -18.26 3.09
C ALA A 82 13.85 -17.14 3.34
N SER A 83 12.55 -17.45 3.21
CA SER A 83 11.47 -16.51 3.49
C SER A 83 11.56 -15.95 4.92
N LYS A 84 11.73 -16.83 5.92
CA LYS A 84 11.90 -16.43 7.33
C LYS A 84 13.17 -15.62 7.58
N ALA A 85 14.28 -15.97 6.94
CA ALA A 85 15.53 -15.22 7.08
C ALA A 85 15.38 -13.79 6.54
N TYR A 86 14.79 -13.64 5.35
CA TYR A 86 14.51 -12.32 4.77
C TYR A 86 13.49 -11.52 5.57
N TYR A 87 12.48 -12.16 6.15
CA TYR A 87 11.57 -11.49 7.09
C TYR A 87 12.34 -10.87 8.26
N VAL A 88 13.23 -11.63 8.92
CA VAL A 88 14.05 -11.13 10.04
C VAL A 88 14.98 -10.00 9.59
N LEU A 89 15.58 -10.10 8.40
CA LEU A 89 16.41 -9.04 7.82
C LEU A 89 15.60 -7.76 7.53
N SER A 90 14.36 -7.91 7.06
CA SER A 90 13.45 -6.79 6.84
C SER A 90 13.09 -6.10 8.15
N ASP A 91 12.70 -6.86 9.18
CA ASP A 91 12.39 -6.34 10.51
C ASP A 91 13.59 -5.60 11.13
N ALA A 92 14.78 -6.20 11.05
CA ALA A 92 16.01 -5.56 11.50
C ALA A 92 16.31 -4.27 10.73
N ALA A 93 16.11 -4.25 9.41
CA ALA A 93 16.30 -3.05 8.59
C ALA A 93 15.27 -1.95 8.92
N THR A 94 14.02 -2.31 9.19
CA THR A 94 12.97 -1.38 9.66
C THR A 94 13.38 -0.73 10.98
N ASN A 95 13.87 -1.52 11.94
CA ASN A 95 14.36 -1.01 13.23
C ASN A 95 15.59 -0.09 13.10
N LEU A 96 16.38 -0.23 12.02
CA LEU A 96 17.49 0.65 11.68
C LEU A 96 17.09 1.86 10.81
N LEU A 97 15.79 2.07 10.59
CA LEU A 97 15.23 3.13 9.73
C LEU A 97 15.70 3.03 8.26
N LYS A 98 16.04 1.81 7.82
CA LYS A 98 16.53 1.49 6.47
C LYS A 98 15.40 0.94 5.59
N TYR A 99 14.39 1.75 5.36
CA TYR A 99 13.12 1.29 4.80
C TYR A 99 13.20 0.83 3.34
N GLY A 100 14.09 1.39 2.53
CA GLY A 100 14.34 0.89 1.16
C GLY A 100 14.90 -0.53 1.19
N ARG A 101 15.85 -0.78 2.08
CA ARG A 101 16.43 -2.10 2.32
C ARG A 101 15.39 -3.07 2.91
N ALA A 102 14.59 -2.61 3.86
CA ALA A 102 13.53 -3.40 4.48
C ALA A 102 12.48 -3.84 3.44
N LEU A 103 12.09 -2.94 2.53
CA LEU A 103 11.15 -3.24 1.45
C LEU A 103 11.69 -4.30 0.49
N ARG A 104 12.97 -4.22 0.14
CA ARG A 104 13.63 -5.25 -0.68
C ARG A 104 13.63 -6.61 0.02
N TYR A 105 13.95 -6.65 1.32
CA TYR A 105 13.96 -7.91 2.05
C TYR A 105 12.57 -8.52 2.21
N ILE A 106 11.54 -7.72 2.52
CA ILE A 106 10.18 -8.27 2.61
C ILE A 106 9.67 -8.74 1.25
N LYS A 107 10.08 -8.10 0.15
CA LYS A 107 9.85 -8.58 -1.21
C LYS A 107 10.42 -9.97 -1.44
N LEU A 108 11.70 -10.18 -1.10
CA LEU A 108 12.33 -11.50 -1.21
C LEU A 108 11.68 -12.54 -0.30
N ALA A 109 11.24 -12.13 0.90
CA ALA A 109 10.51 -13.00 1.80
C ALA A 109 9.18 -13.48 1.20
N LEU A 110 8.39 -12.57 0.62
CA LEU A 110 7.11 -12.88 -0.03
C LEU A 110 7.30 -13.72 -1.29
N GLN A 111 8.32 -13.44 -2.13
CA GLN A 111 8.62 -14.28 -3.29
C GLN A 111 9.06 -15.71 -2.91
N CYS A 112 9.82 -15.86 -1.81
CA CYS A 112 10.14 -17.17 -1.25
C CYS A 112 8.88 -17.91 -0.78
N HIS A 113 7.94 -17.19 -0.18
CA HIS A 113 6.65 -17.73 0.25
C HIS A 113 5.81 -18.18 -0.95
N ASP A 114 5.72 -17.37 -2.01
CA ASP A 114 4.99 -17.72 -3.23
C ASP A 114 5.54 -18.97 -3.91
N ALA A 115 6.88 -19.09 -3.97
CA ALA A 115 7.52 -20.28 -4.49
C ALA A 115 7.23 -21.51 -3.62
N TYR A 116 7.21 -21.38 -2.29
CA TYR A 116 6.78 -22.43 -1.37
C TYR A 116 5.33 -22.86 -1.67
N CYS A 117 4.40 -21.90 -1.76
CA CYS A 117 2.99 -22.16 -2.06
C CYS A 117 2.78 -22.84 -3.42
N SER A 118 3.62 -22.50 -4.40
CA SER A 118 3.53 -23.03 -5.77
C SER A 118 3.96 -24.50 -5.87
N ILE A 119 4.77 -25.00 -4.93
CA ILE A 119 5.24 -26.40 -4.92
C ILE A 119 4.64 -27.22 -3.78
N SER A 120 3.96 -26.57 -2.83
CA SER A 120 3.27 -27.23 -1.72
C SER A 120 1.92 -27.76 -2.18
N GLY A 121 1.57 -28.99 -1.80
CA GLY A 121 0.26 -29.59 -2.07
C GLY A 121 -0.88 -29.02 -1.21
N GLY A 122 -0.57 -28.15 -0.25
CA GLY A 122 -1.52 -27.47 0.63
C GLY A 122 -0.81 -26.52 1.59
N LEU A 123 -1.54 -25.59 2.21
CA LEU A 123 -0.96 -24.58 3.09
C LEU A 123 -1.17 -24.97 4.55
N HIS A 124 -0.07 -25.21 5.26
CA HIS A 124 -0.09 -25.54 6.68
C HIS A 124 -0.45 -24.29 7.50
N PRO A 125 -1.28 -24.38 8.56
CA PRO A 125 -1.71 -23.22 9.35
C PRO A 125 -0.56 -22.34 9.84
N GLN A 126 0.54 -22.93 10.33
CA GLN A 126 1.73 -22.18 10.75
C GLN A 126 2.40 -21.39 9.62
N VAL A 127 2.32 -21.87 8.37
CA VAL A 127 2.86 -21.16 7.20
C VAL A 127 1.95 -19.99 6.83
N LEU A 128 0.63 -20.17 6.90
CA LEU A 128 -0.33 -19.07 6.71
C LEU A 128 -0.20 -17.99 7.78
N LEU A 129 0.01 -18.39 9.04
CA LEU A 129 0.25 -17.45 10.13
C LEU A 129 1.52 -16.62 9.89
N PHE A 130 2.59 -17.28 9.43
CA PHE A 130 3.80 -16.58 9.02
C PHE A 130 3.57 -15.65 7.81
N HIS A 131 2.71 -16.03 6.87
CA HIS A 131 2.33 -15.16 5.76
C HIS A 131 1.66 -13.86 6.24
N CYS A 132 0.73 -13.97 7.19
CA CYS A 132 0.11 -12.84 7.85
C CYS A 132 1.14 -11.89 8.50
N GLN A 133 2.19 -12.45 9.11
CA GLN A 133 3.30 -11.66 9.66
C GLN A 133 4.07 -10.92 8.56
N CYS A 134 4.38 -11.58 7.43
CA CYS A 134 5.04 -10.95 6.29
C CYS A 134 4.21 -9.79 5.72
N LEU A 135 2.90 -9.97 5.59
CA LEU A 135 1.99 -8.92 5.11
C LEU A 135 1.94 -7.75 6.09
N SER A 136 1.86 -8.03 7.39
CA SER A 136 1.89 -6.99 8.43
C SER A 136 3.20 -6.19 8.37
N LEU A 137 4.35 -6.85 8.27
CA LEU A 137 5.64 -6.15 8.15
C LEU A 137 5.75 -5.37 6.83
N CYS A 138 5.22 -5.90 5.73
CA CYS A 138 5.17 -5.17 4.46
C CYS A 138 4.35 -3.89 4.59
N GLY A 139 3.21 -3.96 5.28
CA GLY A 139 2.38 -2.81 5.62
C GLY A 139 3.13 -1.79 6.49
N ASP A 140 3.84 -2.27 7.52
CA ASP A 140 4.62 -1.42 8.43
C ASP A 140 5.70 -0.66 7.63
N VAL A 141 6.43 -1.35 6.74
CA VAL A 141 7.45 -0.73 5.87
C VAL A 141 6.86 0.32 4.92
N GLN A 142 5.73 0.02 4.26
CA GLN A 142 5.08 0.97 3.34
C GLN A 142 4.57 2.22 4.06
N LEU A 143 4.04 2.07 5.27
CA LEU A 143 3.67 3.20 6.12
C LEU A 143 4.88 4.08 6.45
N MET A 144 5.99 3.47 6.88
CA MET A 144 7.20 4.23 7.20
C MET A 144 7.79 4.95 5.98
N LEU A 145 7.70 4.36 4.79
CA LEU A 145 8.11 5.02 3.55
C LEU A 145 7.23 6.25 3.24
N ALA A 146 5.91 6.13 3.39
CA ALA A 146 4.99 7.24 3.18
C ALA A 146 5.25 8.41 4.15
N GLN A 147 5.51 8.11 5.43
CA GLN A 147 5.80 9.11 6.45
C GLN A 147 7.16 9.80 6.26
N ASN A 148 8.11 9.15 5.57
CA ASN A 148 9.47 9.63 5.39
C ASN A 148 9.82 9.90 3.91
N ALA A 149 8.85 10.40 3.14
CA ALA A 149 8.98 10.62 1.70
C ALA A 149 10.17 11.53 1.30
N SER A 150 10.68 12.37 2.21
CA SER A 150 11.85 13.22 1.95
C SER A 150 13.14 12.45 1.69
N ASN A 151 13.27 11.22 2.21
CA ASN A 151 14.49 10.39 2.08
C ASN A 151 14.45 9.45 0.85
N ARG A 152 13.59 9.74 -0.12
CA ARG A 152 13.26 8.85 -1.25
C ARG A 152 14.46 8.34 -2.03
N ALA A 153 15.46 9.18 -2.27
CA ALA A 153 16.65 8.83 -3.04
C ALA A 153 17.48 7.73 -2.35
N ALA A 154 17.70 7.86 -1.04
CA ALA A 154 18.42 6.86 -0.25
C ALA A 154 17.67 5.53 -0.22
N TYR A 155 16.34 5.56 -0.06
CA TYR A 155 15.53 4.34 -0.09
C TYR A 155 15.55 3.66 -1.47
N LEU A 156 15.59 4.43 -2.56
CA LEU A 156 15.69 3.86 -3.90
C LEU A 156 17.03 3.15 -4.12
N GLU A 157 18.14 3.73 -3.66
CA GLU A 157 19.45 3.08 -3.70
C GLU A 157 19.47 1.79 -2.89
N GLU A 158 18.98 1.84 -1.65
CA GLU A 158 18.91 0.68 -0.75
C GLU A 158 17.99 -0.43 -1.28
N TYR A 159 16.89 -0.08 -1.94
CA TYR A 159 15.94 -1.01 -2.55
C TYR A 159 16.51 -1.69 -3.80
N ASN A 160 17.27 -0.96 -4.62
CA ASN A 160 17.84 -1.47 -5.86
C ASN A 160 19.14 -2.26 -5.66
N TYR A 161 19.80 -2.11 -4.51
CA TYR A 161 20.97 -2.90 -4.18
C TYR A 161 20.60 -4.39 -4.19
N GLN A 162 21.37 -5.25 -4.87
CA GLN A 162 21.18 -6.71 -4.84
C GLN A 162 22.52 -7.39 -4.63
N THR A 163 22.57 -8.32 -3.67
CA THR A 163 23.74 -9.17 -3.45
C THR A 163 23.74 -10.34 -4.44
N LYS A 164 24.89 -11.01 -4.58
CA LYS A 164 24.99 -12.23 -5.39
C LYS A 164 24.05 -13.32 -4.88
N ASP A 165 23.93 -13.46 -3.56
CA ASP A 165 23.06 -14.45 -2.93
C ASP A 165 21.57 -14.15 -3.21
N ASP A 166 21.18 -12.86 -3.20
CA ASP A 166 19.82 -12.42 -3.58
C ASP A 166 19.51 -12.88 -5.02
N GLN A 167 20.46 -12.70 -5.95
CA GLN A 167 20.29 -13.07 -7.35
C GLN A 167 20.16 -14.58 -7.55
N GLU A 168 20.99 -15.38 -6.87
CA GLU A 168 20.94 -16.83 -6.94
C GLU A 168 19.60 -17.36 -6.40
N ILE A 169 19.12 -16.82 -5.28
CA ILE A 169 17.81 -17.17 -4.72
C ILE A 169 16.70 -16.79 -5.69
N LEU A 170 16.68 -15.56 -6.20
CA LEU A 170 15.67 -15.09 -7.17
C LEU A 170 15.60 -15.98 -8.41
N HIS A 171 16.76 -16.37 -8.95
CA HIS A 171 16.83 -17.28 -10.08
C HIS A 171 16.20 -18.65 -9.76
N CYS A 172 16.45 -19.20 -8.56
CA CYS A 172 15.82 -20.43 -8.10
C CYS A 172 14.30 -20.29 -7.89
N LEU A 173 13.83 -19.16 -7.38
CA LEU A 173 12.40 -18.88 -7.16
C LEU A 173 11.63 -18.79 -8.47
N HIS A 174 12.14 -18.01 -9.44
CA HIS A 174 11.50 -17.81 -10.73
C HIS A 174 11.39 -19.10 -11.55
N ARG A 175 12.27 -20.08 -11.30
CA ARG A 175 12.17 -21.40 -11.92
C ARG A 175 10.95 -22.19 -11.44
N GLU A 176 10.51 -22.01 -10.19
CA GLU A 176 9.35 -22.70 -9.63
C GLU A 176 8.06 -21.92 -9.73
N SER A 177 8.12 -20.59 -9.61
CA SER A 177 6.95 -19.73 -9.65
C SER A 177 7.22 -18.47 -10.43
N SER A 178 6.34 -18.19 -11.38
CA SER A 178 6.26 -16.90 -12.07
C SER A 178 5.25 -15.96 -11.38
N CYS A 179 4.78 -16.32 -10.19
CA CYS A 179 3.80 -15.54 -9.45
C CYS A 179 4.46 -14.26 -8.93
N GLN A 180 3.82 -13.13 -9.19
CA GLN A 180 4.22 -11.80 -8.75
C GLN A 180 3.10 -11.15 -7.91
N ALA A 181 2.30 -11.96 -7.20
CA ALA A 181 1.09 -11.53 -6.49
C ALA A 181 1.31 -10.44 -5.43
N PHE A 182 2.58 -10.20 -5.06
CA PHE A 182 2.96 -9.15 -4.12
C PHE A 182 3.90 -8.09 -4.71
N SER A 183 4.08 -8.05 -6.04
CA SER A 183 4.94 -7.03 -6.65
C SER A 183 4.44 -5.64 -6.31
N MET A 184 3.14 -5.38 -6.49
CA MET A 184 2.52 -4.09 -6.17
C MET A 184 2.65 -3.73 -4.69
N ALA A 185 2.50 -4.72 -3.79
CA ALA A 185 2.65 -4.51 -2.36
C ALA A 185 4.09 -4.13 -1.94
N THR A 186 5.07 -4.50 -2.77
CA THR A 186 6.50 -4.37 -2.50
C THR A 186 7.19 -3.37 -3.41
N ASP A 187 6.43 -2.65 -4.22
CA ASP A 187 6.96 -1.61 -5.09
C ASP A 187 7.20 -0.33 -4.32
N LEU A 188 8.33 0.30 -4.64
CA LEU A 188 8.74 1.55 -4.05
C LEU A 188 8.15 2.69 -4.88
N ALA A 189 6.90 3.06 -4.58
CA ALA A 189 6.19 4.16 -5.23
C ALA A 189 6.70 5.54 -4.76
N SER A 190 6.44 6.57 -5.56
CA SER A 190 6.79 7.96 -5.22
C SER A 190 5.64 8.74 -4.59
N ASP A 191 4.41 8.26 -4.76
CA ASP A 191 3.21 8.90 -4.22
C ASP A 191 2.93 8.39 -2.80
N PRO A 192 2.98 9.26 -1.77
CA PRO A 192 2.66 8.87 -0.40
C PRO A 192 1.21 8.39 -0.21
N GLU A 193 0.24 8.93 -0.98
CA GLU A 193 -1.15 8.46 -0.90
C GLU A 193 -1.24 6.99 -1.29
N TYR A 194 -0.63 6.64 -2.43
CA TYR A 194 -0.54 5.27 -2.89
C TYR A 194 0.14 4.34 -1.87
N GLN A 195 1.25 4.76 -1.25
CA GLN A 195 1.93 3.94 -0.25
C GLN A 195 1.08 3.69 1.01
N LEU A 196 0.31 4.68 1.46
CA LEU A 196 -0.65 4.49 2.56
C LEU A 196 -1.76 3.50 2.18
N ILE A 197 -2.26 3.57 0.95
CA ILE A 197 -3.26 2.62 0.43
C ILE A 197 -2.68 1.21 0.41
N VAL A 198 -1.47 1.02 -0.11
CA VAL A 198 -0.79 -0.28 -0.14
C VAL A 198 -0.57 -0.82 1.27
N SER A 199 -0.15 0.03 2.22
CA SER A 199 0.00 -0.34 3.63
C SER A 199 -1.33 -0.86 4.21
N SER A 200 -2.43 -0.13 3.99
CA SER A 200 -3.77 -0.55 4.41
C SER A 200 -4.16 -1.90 3.80
N LYS A 201 -3.90 -2.10 2.51
CA LYS A 201 -4.22 -3.36 1.81
C LYS A 201 -3.44 -4.55 2.36
N CYS A 202 -2.18 -4.35 2.75
CA CYS A 202 -1.39 -5.40 3.38
C CYS A 202 -2.01 -5.85 4.71
N TYR A 203 -2.48 -4.92 5.54
CA TYR A 203 -3.15 -5.27 6.79
C TYR A 203 -4.55 -5.88 6.57
N GLU A 204 -5.30 -5.41 5.57
CA GLU A 204 -6.60 -6.02 5.19
C GLU A 204 -6.38 -7.48 4.75
N ALA A 205 -5.37 -7.75 3.92
CA ALA A 205 -4.99 -9.10 3.53
C ALA A 205 -4.62 -9.99 4.74
N ALA A 206 -3.85 -9.43 5.67
CA ALA A 206 -3.47 -10.11 6.91
C ALA A 206 -4.68 -10.43 7.78
N HIS A 207 -5.65 -9.51 7.87
CA HIS A 207 -6.91 -9.68 8.59
C HIS A 207 -7.78 -10.77 7.96
N ASP A 208 -7.93 -10.77 6.63
CA ASP A 208 -8.74 -11.75 5.90
C ASP A 208 -8.17 -13.18 6.08
N LEU A 209 -6.85 -13.32 6.08
CA LEU A 209 -6.19 -14.60 6.39
C LEU A 209 -6.50 -15.08 7.82
N LEU A 210 -6.42 -14.19 8.81
CA LEU A 210 -6.64 -14.53 10.22
C LEU A 210 -8.10 -14.86 10.55
N THR A 211 -9.03 -14.22 9.85
CA THR A 211 -10.47 -14.46 10.01
C THR A 211 -10.98 -15.61 9.14
N SER A 212 -10.17 -16.07 8.18
CA SER A 212 -10.45 -17.32 7.46
C SER A 212 -10.56 -18.49 8.42
N GLY A 213 -11.45 -19.44 8.12
CA GLY A 213 -11.74 -20.58 9.01
C GLY A 213 -10.52 -21.47 9.33
N VAL A 214 -9.41 -21.35 8.59
CA VAL A 214 -8.18 -22.12 8.80
C VAL A 214 -7.34 -21.62 9.97
N LEU A 215 -7.39 -20.30 10.28
CA LEU A 215 -6.55 -19.68 11.30
C LEU A 215 -7.32 -19.17 12.53
N LYS A 216 -8.65 -19.29 12.52
CA LYS A 216 -9.52 -18.66 13.51
C LYS A 216 -9.13 -18.94 14.96
N ASP A 217 -8.66 -20.15 15.29
CA ASP A 217 -8.31 -20.51 16.67
C ASP A 217 -6.84 -20.21 17.03
N LEU A 218 -5.95 -20.16 16.04
CA LEU A 218 -4.50 -19.99 16.25
C LEU A 218 -4.08 -18.51 16.20
N GLY A 219 -4.83 -17.68 15.49
CA GLY A 219 -4.46 -16.31 15.12
C GLY A 219 -5.05 -15.19 15.98
N GLN A 220 -5.70 -15.50 17.11
CA GLN A 220 -6.45 -14.50 17.89
C GLN A 220 -5.59 -13.35 18.42
N GLU A 221 -4.38 -13.64 18.90
CA GLU A 221 -3.45 -12.60 19.35
C GLU A 221 -2.97 -11.73 18.18
N GLN A 222 -2.61 -12.35 17.05
CA GLN A 222 -2.20 -11.60 15.85
C GLN A 222 -3.36 -10.77 15.28
N LEU A 223 -4.61 -11.25 15.39
CA LEU A 223 -5.78 -10.53 14.92
C LEU A 223 -5.95 -9.21 15.67
N GLY A 224 -5.79 -9.21 16.99
CA GLY A 224 -5.80 -7.98 17.78
C GLY A 224 -4.72 -6.98 17.35
N GLN A 225 -3.52 -7.47 17.05
CA GLN A 225 -2.42 -6.64 16.56
C GLN A 225 -2.66 -6.09 15.15
N VAL A 226 -3.25 -6.88 14.24
CA VAL A 226 -3.59 -6.45 12.88
C VAL A 226 -4.71 -5.42 12.91
N LEU A 227 -5.75 -5.60 13.74
CA LEU A 227 -6.82 -4.62 13.91
C LEU A 227 -6.27 -3.30 14.46
N LYS A 228 -5.33 -3.34 15.41
CA LYS A 228 -4.64 -2.14 15.87
C LYS A 228 -3.89 -1.41 14.75
N ARG A 229 -3.18 -2.16 13.89
CA ARG A 229 -2.49 -1.59 12.71
C ARG A 229 -3.47 -1.00 11.70
N LEU A 230 -4.60 -1.66 11.44
CA LEU A 230 -5.68 -1.17 10.57
C LEU A 230 -6.25 0.16 11.08
N GLY A 231 -6.57 0.24 12.37
CA GLY A 231 -7.03 1.48 12.99
C GLY A 231 -6.00 2.60 12.85
N ASN A 232 -4.71 2.29 13.07
CA ASN A 232 -3.61 3.26 12.94
C ASN A 232 -3.46 3.79 11.50
N ILE A 233 -3.40 2.92 10.49
CA ILE A 233 -3.25 3.37 9.09
C ILE A 233 -4.48 4.16 8.63
N ARG A 234 -5.68 3.79 9.08
CA ARG A 234 -6.91 4.51 8.78
C ARG A 234 -6.92 5.89 9.42
N ASN A 235 -6.39 6.02 10.63
CA ASN A 235 -6.14 7.33 11.23
C ASN A 235 -5.15 8.16 10.39
N GLU A 236 -4.01 7.60 9.98
CA GLU A 236 -3.01 8.29 9.15
C GLU A 236 -3.59 8.74 7.80
N MET A 237 -4.31 7.87 7.09
CA MET A 237 -5.00 8.22 5.85
C MET A 237 -6.06 9.30 6.06
N GLY A 238 -6.83 9.20 7.15
CA GLY A 238 -7.83 10.21 7.49
C GLY A 238 -7.20 11.59 7.73
N VAL A 239 -6.09 11.63 8.48
CA VAL A 239 -5.31 12.85 8.72
C VAL A 239 -4.67 13.37 7.43
N PHE A 240 -4.15 12.49 6.57
CA PHE A 240 -3.59 12.86 5.27
C PHE A 240 -4.61 13.62 4.41
N TYR A 241 -5.81 13.06 4.22
CA TYR A 241 -6.86 13.73 3.45
C TYR A 241 -7.39 15.00 4.12
N MET A 242 -7.54 15.00 5.45
CA MET A 242 -7.93 16.19 6.21
C MET A 242 -6.94 17.33 6.03
N ASN A 243 -5.63 17.03 6.09
CA ASN A 243 -4.57 18.03 5.91
C ASN A 243 -4.53 18.56 4.46
N GLN A 244 -4.77 17.71 3.46
CA GLN A 244 -4.91 18.17 2.07
C GLN A 244 -6.09 19.14 1.93
N ALA A 245 -7.23 18.84 2.54
CA ALA A 245 -8.39 19.72 2.49
C ALA A 245 -8.10 21.06 3.18
N ALA A 246 -7.44 21.04 4.35
CA ALA A 246 -7.01 22.25 5.04
C ALA A 246 -6.02 23.09 4.23
N ALA A 247 -5.08 22.46 3.51
CA ALA A 247 -4.17 23.15 2.61
C ALA A 247 -4.90 23.84 1.46
N MET A 248 -5.88 23.17 0.83
CA MET A 248 -6.73 23.77 -0.21
C MET A 248 -7.49 25.01 0.31
N GLN A 249 -7.92 25.02 1.57
CA GLN A 249 -8.55 26.18 2.19
C GLN A 249 -7.56 27.33 2.42
N ALA A 250 -6.36 27.01 2.90
CA ALA A 250 -5.31 28.01 3.16
C ALA A 250 -4.89 28.72 1.86
N GLU A 251 -4.75 27.98 0.75
CA GLU A 251 -4.43 28.54 -0.57
C GLU A 251 -5.53 29.51 -1.06
N LYS A 252 -6.81 29.19 -0.82
CA LYS A 252 -7.93 30.10 -1.12
C LYS A 252 -7.91 31.38 -0.27
N GLN A 253 -7.38 31.30 0.95
CA GLN A 253 -7.30 32.44 1.87
C GLN A 253 -6.07 33.34 1.61
N GLY A 254 -4.96 32.78 1.12
CA GLY A 254 -3.67 33.45 0.93
C GLY A 254 -3.48 34.23 -0.39
N GLY A 255 -4.50 34.33 -1.24
CA GLY A 255 -4.47 35.18 -2.44
C GLY A 255 -4.51 36.68 -2.11
N GLU A 256 -3.41 37.26 -1.63
CA GLU A 256 -3.28 38.70 -1.29
C GLU A 256 -3.19 39.63 -2.53
N GLY A 257 -3.65 39.19 -3.69
CA GLY A 257 -3.72 40.01 -4.90
C GLY A 257 -5.05 40.77 -5.03
N PHE A 258 -5.07 41.85 -5.82
CA PHE A 258 -6.26 42.64 -6.16
C PHE A 258 -7.47 41.77 -6.62
N LEU A 259 -7.18 40.62 -7.25
CA LEU A 259 -8.17 39.63 -7.69
C LEU A 259 -8.76 38.80 -6.54
N GLY A 260 -7.97 38.45 -5.52
CA GLY A 260 -8.43 37.70 -4.34
C GLY A 260 -9.37 38.53 -3.46
N PHE A 261 -9.16 39.85 -3.41
CA PHE A 261 -10.06 40.78 -2.73
C PHE A 261 -11.43 40.90 -3.43
N TYR A 262 -11.47 40.88 -4.77
CA TYR A 262 -12.70 40.89 -5.55
C TYR A 262 -13.48 39.57 -5.43
N TYR A 263 -12.80 38.42 -5.49
CA TYR A 263 -13.44 37.10 -5.29
C TYR A 263 -14.02 36.94 -3.88
N ARG A 264 -13.34 37.49 -2.86
CA ARG A 264 -13.84 37.50 -1.46
C ARG A 264 -15.06 38.42 -1.29
N ARG A 265 -15.16 39.51 -2.05
CA ARG A 265 -16.23 40.52 -1.93
C ARG A 265 -17.51 40.18 -2.69
N TRP A 266 -17.46 39.36 -3.74
CA TRP A 266 -18.60 39.04 -4.61
C TRP A 266 -19.03 37.56 -4.57
N GLY A 267 -18.94 36.91 -3.41
CA GLY A 267 -19.62 35.63 -3.15
C GLY A 267 -18.90 34.36 -3.64
N GLY A 268 -17.59 34.43 -3.89
CA GLY A 268 -16.84 33.34 -4.53
C GLY A 268 -16.17 32.32 -3.60
N LEU A 269 -16.65 32.10 -2.38
CA LEU A 269 -16.09 31.09 -1.45
C LEU A 269 -16.93 29.80 -1.44
N SER A 270 -17.40 29.37 -2.60
CA SER A 270 -18.13 28.09 -2.69
C SER A 270 -17.16 26.93 -2.49
N VAL A 271 -17.53 25.99 -1.63
CA VAL A 271 -16.78 24.75 -1.43
C VAL A 271 -16.72 23.99 -2.74
N CYS A 272 -15.52 23.63 -3.19
CA CYS A 272 -15.37 22.89 -4.43
C CYS A 272 -15.62 21.39 -4.20
N VAL A 273 -16.07 20.69 -5.25
CA VAL A 273 -16.33 19.24 -5.19
C VAL A 273 -15.08 18.48 -4.72
N ALA A 274 -13.89 18.85 -5.19
CA ALA A 274 -12.64 18.21 -4.80
C ALA A 274 -12.37 18.28 -3.27
N GLU A 275 -12.70 19.40 -2.64
CA GLU A 275 -12.55 19.58 -1.20
C GLU A 275 -13.56 18.73 -0.41
N GLN A 276 -14.81 18.67 -0.87
CA GLN A 276 -15.83 17.79 -0.27
C GLN A 276 -15.45 16.31 -0.38
N GLU A 277 -14.85 15.89 -1.50
CA GLU A 277 -14.38 14.52 -1.67
C GLU A 277 -13.23 14.17 -0.71
N LEU A 278 -12.33 15.11 -0.42
CA LEU A 278 -11.30 14.92 0.61
C LEU A 278 -11.90 14.76 2.01
N TRP A 279 -12.93 15.54 2.35
CA TRP A 279 -13.63 15.38 3.63
C TRP A 279 -14.31 14.03 3.75
N LYS A 280 -15.01 13.58 2.70
CA LYS A 280 -15.66 12.27 2.67
C LYS A 280 -14.65 11.14 2.82
N LYS A 281 -13.52 11.20 2.08
CA LYS A 281 -12.43 10.23 2.22
C LYS A 281 -11.89 10.21 3.65
N SER A 282 -11.58 11.38 4.20
CA SER A 282 -11.07 11.52 5.57
C SER A 282 -12.02 10.92 6.61
N PHE A 283 -13.30 11.29 6.55
CA PHE A 283 -14.33 10.79 7.45
C PHE A 283 -14.51 9.27 7.33
N SER A 284 -14.57 8.74 6.10
CA SER A 284 -14.69 7.30 5.86
C SER A 284 -13.52 6.51 6.46
N CYS A 285 -12.30 7.04 6.36
CA CYS A 285 -11.14 6.45 7.03
C CYS A 285 -11.31 6.43 8.55
N PHE A 286 -11.71 7.55 9.16
CA PHE A 286 -11.90 7.62 10.61
C PHE A 286 -13.02 6.69 11.12
N GLU A 287 -14.16 6.60 10.43
CA GLU A 287 -15.24 5.67 10.82
C GLU A 287 -14.78 4.23 10.79
N LYS A 288 -14.08 3.82 9.72
CA LYS A 288 -13.52 2.47 9.61
C LYS A 288 -12.47 2.20 10.70
N GLY A 289 -11.59 3.16 10.98
CA GLY A 289 -10.60 3.02 12.06
C GLY A 289 -11.26 2.86 13.44
N MET A 290 -12.39 3.53 13.66
CA MET A 290 -13.18 3.40 14.89
C MET A 290 -13.70 1.98 15.06
N GLN A 291 -14.16 1.36 13.97
CA GLN A 291 -14.64 -0.03 13.98
C GLN A 291 -13.52 -0.99 14.38
N ASP A 292 -12.30 -0.81 13.85
CA ASP A 292 -11.17 -1.68 14.19
C ASP A 292 -10.75 -1.54 15.66
N PHE A 293 -10.63 -0.30 16.16
CA PHE A 293 -10.25 -0.07 17.57
C PHE A 293 -11.33 -0.54 18.53
N ASN A 294 -12.61 -0.37 18.19
CA ASN A 294 -13.71 -0.90 18.98
C ASN A 294 -13.71 -2.43 19.03
N ALA A 295 -13.35 -3.11 17.93
CA ALA A 295 -13.25 -4.57 17.88
C ALA A 295 -12.20 -5.13 18.86
N ILE A 296 -11.21 -4.32 19.26
CA ILE A 296 -10.18 -4.68 20.25
C ILE A 296 -10.31 -3.89 21.57
N SER A 297 -11.41 -3.15 21.76
CA SER A 297 -11.65 -2.30 22.94
C SER A 297 -10.55 -1.27 23.23
N ASP A 298 -9.88 -0.74 22.20
CA ASP A 298 -8.82 0.29 22.34
C ASP A 298 -9.42 1.70 22.47
N SER A 299 -9.96 1.98 23.67
CA SER A 299 -10.62 3.25 23.97
C SER A 299 -9.76 4.49 23.77
N VAL A 300 -8.43 4.38 23.93
CA VAL A 300 -7.49 5.50 23.78
C VAL A 300 -7.42 5.91 22.32
N ASN A 301 -7.23 4.95 21.41
CA ASN A 301 -7.16 5.26 19.99
C ASN A 301 -8.54 5.58 19.38
N THR A 302 -9.62 5.01 19.90
CA THR A 302 -11.00 5.45 19.61
C THR A 302 -11.20 6.93 19.95
N ALA A 303 -10.75 7.38 21.13
CA ALA A 303 -10.84 8.80 21.53
C ALA A 303 -9.99 9.72 20.63
N LEU A 304 -8.82 9.26 20.19
CA LEU A 304 -7.98 10.00 19.24
C LEU A 304 -8.70 10.20 17.90
N LEU A 305 -9.36 9.17 17.36
CA LEU A 305 -10.16 9.29 16.15
C LEU A 305 -11.33 10.26 16.30
N LEU A 306 -12.02 10.23 17.44
CA LEU A 306 -13.09 11.21 17.73
C LEU A 306 -12.57 12.65 17.73
N CYS A 307 -11.38 12.88 18.31
CA CYS A 307 -10.73 14.19 18.27
C CYS A 307 -10.42 14.63 16.82
N ASN A 308 -9.96 13.71 15.98
CA ASN A 308 -9.67 13.96 14.58
C ASN A 308 -10.93 14.20 13.74
N ILE A 309 -12.03 13.48 14.02
CA ILE A 309 -13.35 13.75 13.43
C ILE A 309 -13.81 15.16 13.81
N GLY A 310 -13.74 15.54 15.09
CA GLY A 310 -14.10 16.89 15.52
C GLY A 310 -13.23 17.97 14.87
N ARG A 311 -11.94 17.70 14.62
CA ARG A 311 -11.06 18.59 13.85
C ARG A 311 -11.52 18.70 12.40
N LEU A 312 -11.88 17.60 11.76
CA LEU A 312 -12.42 17.58 10.40
C LEU A 312 -13.72 18.40 10.31
N MET A 313 -14.66 18.22 11.25
CA MET A 313 -15.92 18.98 11.27
C MET A 313 -15.68 20.49 11.37
N ARG A 314 -14.69 20.93 12.15
CA ARG A 314 -14.30 22.35 12.20
C ARG A 314 -13.77 22.86 10.85
N ILE A 315 -12.96 22.06 10.15
CA ILE A 315 -12.46 22.38 8.80
C ILE A 315 -13.62 22.49 7.80
N CYS A 316 -14.58 21.57 7.85
CA CYS A 316 -15.78 21.62 7.02
C CYS A 316 -16.59 22.90 7.29
N ALA A 317 -16.86 23.22 8.56
CA ALA A 317 -17.61 24.42 8.94
C ALA A 317 -16.89 25.70 8.50
N GLN A 318 -15.58 25.80 8.70
CA GLN A 318 -14.78 26.96 8.28
C GLN A 318 -14.82 27.20 6.78
N ALA A 319 -14.96 26.16 5.97
CA ALA A 319 -15.10 26.26 4.52
C ALA A 319 -16.39 26.99 4.10
N HIS A 320 -17.42 26.92 4.94
CA HIS A 320 -18.73 27.52 4.72
C HIS A 320 -18.90 28.89 5.41
N CYS A 321 -17.90 29.34 6.19
CA CYS A 321 -17.90 30.68 6.80
C CYS A 321 -17.89 31.79 5.74
N VAL A 322 -18.93 32.63 5.71
CA VAL A 322 -18.93 33.88 4.94
C VAL A 322 -18.27 34.98 5.78
N ILE A 323 -17.08 35.45 5.39
CA ILE A 323 -16.46 36.63 6.00
C ILE A 323 -17.12 37.89 5.39
N THR A 324 -18.14 38.43 6.05
CA THR A 324 -18.68 39.76 5.74
C THR A 324 -17.77 40.86 6.29
N SER A 325 -17.67 41.99 5.59
CA SER A 325 -16.81 43.12 5.96
C SER A 325 -17.22 43.84 7.26
N ASP A 326 -18.44 43.61 7.75
CA ASP A 326 -18.83 44.03 9.09
C ASP A 326 -18.39 42.97 10.10
N HIS A 327 -17.62 43.39 11.10
CA HIS A 327 -17.12 42.56 12.19
C HIS A 327 -18.21 41.88 13.06
N SER A 328 -19.48 41.96 12.67
CA SER A 328 -20.57 41.13 13.18
C SER A 328 -20.63 39.81 12.40
N ARG A 329 -20.10 38.72 12.98
CA ARG A 329 -20.52 37.38 12.54
C ARG A 329 -22.03 37.27 12.75
N GLY A 330 -22.78 37.02 11.68
CA GLY A 330 -24.18 36.61 11.76
C GLY A 330 -24.34 35.23 12.40
N GLU A 331 -25.59 34.76 12.51
CA GLU A 331 -25.90 33.37 12.88
C GLU A 331 -25.22 32.38 11.92
N PHE A 332 -24.89 31.19 12.42
CA PHE A 332 -24.28 30.14 11.60
C PHE A 332 -25.14 29.83 10.37
N SER A 333 -24.51 29.59 9.22
CA SER A 333 -25.21 29.05 8.06
C SER A 333 -25.80 27.66 8.40
N PRO A 334 -26.85 27.23 7.68
CA PRO A 334 -27.39 25.88 7.83
C PRO A 334 -26.31 24.78 7.65
N GLU A 335 -25.37 25.00 6.73
CA GLU A 335 -24.25 24.10 6.45
C GLU A 335 -23.22 24.09 7.58
N GLU A 336 -22.89 25.25 8.17
CA GLU A 336 -22.02 25.34 9.34
C GLU A 336 -22.64 24.61 10.54
N THR A 337 -23.94 24.83 10.78
CA THR A 337 -24.69 24.23 11.88
C THR A 337 -24.72 22.70 11.78
N LEU A 338 -24.82 22.15 10.56
CA LEU A 338 -24.76 20.71 10.32
C LEU A 338 -23.44 20.09 10.82
N TYR A 339 -22.31 20.76 10.62
CA TYR A 339 -21.00 20.25 11.01
C TYR A 339 -20.70 20.50 12.49
N TYR A 340 -21.16 21.61 13.08
CA TYR A 340 -20.97 21.86 14.52
C TYR A 340 -21.76 20.91 15.42
N ASN A 341 -22.88 20.36 14.92
CA ASN A 341 -23.73 19.44 15.67
C ASN A 341 -23.33 17.96 15.55
N LYS A 342 -22.24 17.64 14.83
CA LYS A 342 -21.70 16.29 14.65
C LYS A 342 -20.42 16.08 15.44
#